data_AF-A0A9J6C173-F1
#
_entry.id   AF-A0A9J6C173-F1
#
_cell.length_a   1.000
_cell.length_b   1.000
_cell.length_c   1.000
_cell.angle_alpha   90.00
_cell.angle_beta   90.00
_cell.angle_gamma   90.00
#
_symmetry.space_group_name_H-M   'P 1'
#
loop_
_entity.id
_entity.type
_entity.pdbx_description
1 polymer ?
#
loop_
_entity_poly.entity_id
_entity_poly.type
_entity_poly.pdbx_seq_one_letter_code
_entity_poly.pdbx_strand_id
1 'polypeptide(L)'
;MAVYNGICVAPETCTCYPDYVQNSEGICVKNVPMAVENGICNFDNTCRCNAGYFPDSTGKTCHPKCDKICSNGFCSGPNRCSCKAGFVKDVNELI
;
A
#
# COMPACT_ATOMS: atom_id res chain seq x y z
N MET A 1 -29.45 4.58 5.67
CA MET A 1 -29.42 6.02 6.00
C MET A 1 -28.04 6.36 6.53
N ALA A 2 -27.25 7.15 5.80
CA ALA A 2 -25.92 7.59 6.27
C ALA A 2 -26.10 8.89 7.08
N VAL A 3 -25.73 8.87 8.37
CA VAL A 3 -26.08 9.91 9.36
C VAL A 3 -24.85 10.71 9.84
N TYR A 4 -23.64 10.32 9.45
CA TYR A 4 -22.41 10.95 9.91
C TYR A 4 -21.44 11.13 8.76
N ASN A 5 -20.84 12.32 8.60
CA ASN A 5 -19.87 12.66 7.55
C ASN A 5 -20.36 12.51 6.09
N GLY A 6 -21.64 12.80 5.84
CA GLY A 6 -22.23 12.82 4.50
C GLY A 6 -23.49 13.69 4.43
N ILE A 7 -24.02 13.85 3.22
CA ILE A 7 -25.27 14.57 2.96
C ILE A 7 -26.26 13.66 2.24
N CYS A 8 -27.55 13.77 2.54
CA CYS A 8 -28.58 13.05 1.79
C CYS A 8 -29.15 13.96 0.70
N VAL A 9 -29.00 13.53 -0.55
CA VAL A 9 -29.41 14.29 -1.75
C VAL A 9 -30.79 13.84 -2.26
N ALA A 10 -31.29 12.70 -1.77
CA ALA A 10 -32.59 12.14 -2.09
C ALA A 10 -33.05 11.17 -0.98
N PRO A 11 -34.34 10.75 -0.99
CA PRO A 11 -34.81 9.65 -0.16
C PRO A 11 -33.92 8.43 -0.35
N GLU A 12 -33.49 7.84 0.76
CA GLU A 12 -32.59 6.67 0.81
C GLU A 12 -31.21 6.83 0.12
N THR A 13 -30.92 8.01 -0.43
CA THR A 13 -29.70 8.29 -1.20
C THR A 13 -28.85 9.30 -0.43
N CYS A 14 -27.75 8.82 0.15
CA CYS A 14 -26.79 9.67 0.85
C CYS A 14 -25.40 9.54 0.23
N THR A 15 -24.71 10.67 0.12
CA THR A 15 -23.37 10.82 -0.45
C THR A 15 -22.41 11.24 0.66
N CYS A 16 -21.32 10.51 0.83
CA CYS A 16 -20.29 10.84 1.82
C CYS A 16 -19.50 12.10 1.41
N TYR A 17 -18.96 12.83 2.38
CA TYR A 17 -18.06 13.96 2.11
C TYR A 17 -16.77 13.50 1.39
N PRO A 18 -16.05 14.41 0.70
CA PRO A 18 -14.72 14.10 0.17
C PRO A 18 -13.83 13.48 1.24
N ASP A 19 -13.08 12.44 0.86
CA ASP A 19 -12.31 11.57 1.74
C ASP A 19 -13.13 10.69 2.70
N TYR A 20 -14.41 10.44 2.43
CA TYR A 20 -15.23 9.46 3.14
C TYR A 20 -15.87 8.46 2.15
N VAL A 21 -15.93 7.20 2.55
CA VAL A 21 -16.56 6.10 1.79
C VAL A 21 -17.53 5.35 2.68
N GLN A 22 -18.59 4.80 2.09
CA GLN A 22 -19.62 4.08 2.82
C GLN A 22 -19.17 2.64 3.11
N ASN A 23 -19.19 2.21 4.37
CA ASN A 23 -18.93 0.83 4.75
C ASN A 23 -20.16 -0.08 4.54
N SER A 24 -20.02 -1.38 4.82
CA SER A 24 -21.11 -2.37 4.71
C SER A 24 -22.30 -2.11 5.63
N GLU A 25 -22.11 -1.28 6.66
CA GLU A 25 -23.16 -0.86 7.61
C GLU A 25 -23.85 0.45 7.18
N GLY A 26 -23.45 1.05 6.05
CA GLY A 26 -24.05 2.29 5.57
C GLY A 26 -23.53 3.57 6.24
N ILE A 27 -22.38 3.48 6.93
CA ILE A 27 -21.75 4.60 7.63
C ILE A 27 -20.63 5.16 6.75
N CYS A 28 -20.56 6.49 6.61
CA CYS A 28 -19.46 7.16 5.93
C CYS A 28 -18.24 7.20 6.85
N VAL A 29 -17.29 6.30 6.59
CA VAL A 29 -16.00 6.23 7.29
C VAL A 29 -14.94 6.95 6.47
N LYS A 30 -13.94 7.52 7.14
CA LYS A 30 -12.85 8.21 6.44
C LYS A 30 -12.19 7.22 5.49
N ASN A 31 -12.14 7.59 4.22
CA ASN A 31 -11.37 6.93 3.19
C ASN A 31 -9.89 7.14 3.54
N VAL A 32 -9.31 6.17 4.24
CA VAL A 32 -7.85 6.11 4.36
C VAL A 32 -7.34 5.91 2.93
N PRO A 33 -6.41 6.76 2.44
CA PRO A 33 -5.81 6.53 1.13
C PRO A 33 -5.29 5.10 1.11
N MET A 34 -5.86 4.36 0.16
CA MET A 34 -5.72 2.94 -0.14
C MET A 34 -4.51 2.28 0.52
N ALA A 35 -4.75 1.17 1.22
CA ALA A 35 -3.70 0.31 1.75
C ALA A 35 -2.53 0.20 0.78
N VAL A 36 -1.37 0.70 1.20
CA VAL A 36 -0.14 0.68 0.39
C VAL A 36 0.40 -0.74 0.40
N GLU A 37 0.68 -1.30 -0.78
CA GLU A 37 1.31 -2.63 -0.87
C GLU A 37 2.66 -2.59 -0.12
N ASN A 38 2.83 -3.47 0.88
CA ASN A 38 3.98 -3.49 1.79
C ASN A 38 4.14 -2.22 2.66
N GLY A 39 3.04 -1.54 3.00
CA GLY A 39 3.01 -0.42 3.93
C GLY A 39 1.76 -0.38 4.81
N ILE A 40 1.72 0.61 5.69
CA ILE A 40 0.57 0.93 6.55
C ILE A 40 0.22 2.41 6.40
N CYS A 41 -1.06 2.71 6.24
CA CYS A 41 -1.58 4.08 6.23
C CYS A 41 -2.42 4.32 7.47
N ASN A 42 -2.10 5.38 8.19
CA ASN A 42 -2.81 5.81 9.37
C ASN A 42 -3.99 6.74 9.00
N PHE A 43 -4.92 6.93 9.95
CA PHE A 43 -6.08 7.80 9.77
C PHE A 43 -5.75 9.29 9.63
N ASP A 44 -4.52 9.71 9.90
CA ASP A 44 -4.00 11.06 9.69
C ASP A 44 -3.48 11.29 8.26
N ASN A 45 -3.77 10.38 7.33
CA ASN A 45 -3.24 10.36 5.96
C ASN A 45 -1.71 10.19 5.89
N THR A 46 -1.04 9.79 6.98
CA THR A 46 0.37 9.41 6.90
C THR A 46 0.49 7.94 6.52
N CYS A 47 1.11 7.69 5.36
CA CYS A 47 1.48 6.36 4.93
C CYS A 47 2.95 6.10 5.23
N ARG A 48 3.25 4.96 5.82
CA ARG A 48 4.61 4.51 6.11
C ARG A 48 4.85 3.14 5.49
N CYS A 49 5.97 3.00 4.80
CA CYS A 49 6.41 1.70 4.33
C CYS A 49 6.84 0.81 5.50
N ASN A 50 6.66 -0.50 5.34
CA ASN A 50 7.16 -1.48 6.28
C ASN A 50 8.70 -1.42 6.36
N ALA A 51 9.27 -1.96 7.44
CA ALA A 51 10.72 -2.00 7.61
C ALA A 51 11.39 -2.70 6.42
N GLY A 52 12.41 -2.07 5.85
CA GLY A 52 13.09 -2.58 4.65
C GLY A 52 12.35 -2.28 3.35
N TYR A 53 11.35 -1.39 3.34
CA TYR A 53 10.71 -0.86 2.14
C TYR A 53 10.79 0.68 2.10
N PHE A 54 10.77 1.27 0.92
CA PHE A 54 10.81 2.71 0.69
C PHE A 54 9.70 3.16 -0.27
N PRO A 55 9.11 4.35 -0.08
CA PRO A 55 8.02 4.82 -0.92
C PRO A 55 8.50 5.17 -2.33
N ASP A 56 7.66 4.92 -3.32
CA ASP A 56 7.86 5.36 -4.70
C ASP A 56 7.63 6.88 -4.84
N SER A 57 7.87 7.43 -6.04
CA SER A 57 7.68 8.85 -6.35
C SER A 57 6.25 9.37 -6.09
N THR A 58 5.25 8.49 -6.11
CA THR A 58 3.85 8.80 -5.81
C THR A 58 3.48 8.58 -4.33
N GLY A 59 4.35 7.92 -3.55
CA GLY A 59 4.12 7.59 -2.14
C GLY A 59 3.02 6.55 -1.90
N LYS A 60 2.50 5.92 -2.96
CA LYS A 60 1.40 4.95 -2.92
C LYS A 60 1.88 3.51 -2.97
N THR A 61 3.12 3.29 -3.38
CA THR A 61 3.72 1.96 -3.49
C THR A 61 5.00 1.92 -2.67
N CYS A 62 5.18 0.87 -1.88
CA CYS A 62 6.42 0.65 -1.14
C CYS A 62 7.27 -0.39 -1.85
N HIS A 63 8.45 0.03 -2.33
CA HIS A 63 9.42 -0.85 -2.97
C HIS A 63 10.36 -1.46 -1.94
N PRO A 64 10.73 -2.74 -2.08
CA PRO A 64 11.67 -3.37 -1.18
C PRO A 64 13.07 -2.76 -1.32
N LYS A 65 13.73 -2.56 -0.19
CA LYS A 65 15.12 -2.11 -0.09
C LYS A 65 16.03 -3.34 -0.06
N CYS A 66 17.01 -3.35 -0.95
CA CYS A 66 18.10 -4.32 -0.95
C CYS A 66 19.41 -3.58 -0.68
N ASP A 67 20.12 -3.94 0.40
CA ASP A 67 21.42 -3.34 0.74
C ASP A 67 22.51 -3.78 -0.26
N LYS A 68 22.37 -4.97 -0.84
CA LYS A 68 23.21 -5.47 -1.94
C LYS A 68 22.51 -5.28 -3.29
N ILE A 69 23.30 -4.93 -4.30
CA ILE A 69 22.81 -4.89 -5.69
C ILE A 69 22.47 -6.31 -6.13
N CYS A 70 21.22 -6.54 -6.54
CA CYS A 70 20.79 -7.81 -7.11
C CYS A 70 21.32 -7.95 -8.55
N SER A 71 22.55 -8.44 -8.70
CA SER A 71 23.13 -8.72 -10.02
C SER A 71 22.26 -9.70 -10.81
N ASN A 72 21.85 -9.30 -12.02
CA ASN A 72 20.92 -10.05 -12.89
C ASN A 72 19.58 -10.44 -12.22
N GLY A 73 19.17 -9.68 -11.21
CA GLY A 73 17.92 -9.90 -10.46
C GLY A 73 17.12 -8.63 -10.25
N PHE A 74 16.10 -8.73 -9.43
CA PHE A 74 15.35 -7.61 -8.87
C PHE A 74 15.10 -7.87 -7.38
N CYS A 75 14.92 -6.79 -6.62
CA CYS A 75 14.58 -6.87 -5.21
C CYS A 75 13.11 -7.34 -5.11
N SER A 76 12.88 -8.57 -4.68
CA SER A 76 11.54 -9.14 -4.49
C SER A 76 11.03 -8.99 -3.05
N GLY A 77 11.92 -8.62 -2.13
CA GLY A 77 11.62 -8.37 -0.73
C GLY A 77 12.81 -7.71 -0.04
N PRO A 78 12.66 -7.27 1.21
CA PRO A 78 13.72 -6.59 1.95
C PRO A 78 14.94 -7.50 2.05
N ASN A 79 16.07 -7.04 1.52
CA ASN A 79 17.30 -7.83 1.41
C ASN A 79 17.13 -9.20 0.70
N ARG A 80 16.13 -9.33 -0.17
CA ARG A 80 15.85 -10.54 -0.94
C ARG A 80 15.89 -10.24 -2.44
N CYS A 81 16.89 -10.81 -3.11
CA CYS A 81 16.99 -10.79 -4.57
C CYS A 81 16.27 -12.00 -5.17
N SER A 82 15.40 -11.74 -6.15
CA SER A 82 14.92 -12.75 -7.09
C SER A 82 15.65 -12.61 -8.42
N CYS A 83 16.05 -13.72 -9.00
CA CYS A 83 16.71 -13.74 -10.31
C CYS A 83 15.70 -13.39 -11.41
N LYS A 84 16.17 -12.72 -12.47
CA LYS A 84 15.37 -12.51 -13.68
C LYS A 84 15.12 -13.85 -14.39
N ALA A 85 14.09 -13.92 -15.23
CA ALA A 85 13.80 -15.10 -16.03
C ALA A 85 15.05 -15.54 -16.83
N GLY A 86 15.39 -16.83 -16.74
CA GLY A 86 16.61 -17.39 -17.34
C GLY A 86 17.88 -17.33 -16.48
N PHE A 87 17.83 -16.71 -15.30
CA PHE A 87 18.93 -16.69 -14.33
C PHE A 87 18.58 -17.55 -13.12
N VAL A 88 19.56 -18.32 -12.63
CA VAL A 88 19.44 -19.12 -11.41
C VAL A 88 20.32 -18.50 -10.32
N LYS A 89 19.89 -18.63 -9.06
CA LYS A 89 20.74 -18.29 -7.92
C LYS A 89 21.96 -19.22 -7.98
N ASP A 90 23.14 -18.64 -8.01
CA ASP A 90 24.35 -19.41 -7.82
C ASP A 90 24.31 -20.02 -6.41
N VAL A 91 24.28 -21.35 -6.33
CA VAL A 91 24.15 -22.10 -5.07
C VAL A 91 25.44 -22.07 -4.24
N ASN A 92 26.48 -21.37 -4.69
CA ASN A 92 27.78 -21.31 -4.05
C ASN A 92 28.06 -20.00 -3.28
N GLU A 93 27.07 -19.10 -3.11
CA GLU A 93 27.19 -17.89 -2.27
C GLU A 93 26.60 -18.09 -0.86
N LEU A 94 26.92 -19.25 -0.26
CA LEU A 94 26.76 -19.54 1.17
C LEU A 94 28.14 -19.84 1.78
N ILE A 95 29.06 -18.87 1.85
CA ILE A 95 29.94 -18.62 3.00
C ILE A 95 30.36 -17.15 2.98
#